data_AF-A0A9P1CIC4-F1
#
_entry.id   AF-A0A9P1CIC4-F1
#
_cell.length_a   1.000
_cell.length_b   1.000
_cell.length_c   1.000
_cell.angle_alpha   90.00
_cell.angle_beta   90.00
_cell.angle_gamma   90.00
#
_symmetry.space_group_name_H-M   'P 1'
#
loop_
_entity.id
_entity.type
_entity.pdbx_description
1 polymer ?
#
loop_
_entity_poly.entity_id
_entity_poly.type
_entity_poly.pdbx_seq_one_letter_code
_entity_poly.pdbx_strand_id
1 'polypeptide(L)'
;MARLLQVFLAALLAPTAALVAESRGEPETGTKVSSNKITPFGRENTAGELQDRASKSQDTLVDAVENAEVAEIKRAVFRALTRLRAATIKEFDTIARLETQSIDAYNDAHHYRHENPLAHLHEDEAPVQTDKLTSFH
;
A
#
# COMPACT_ATOMS: atom_id res chain seq x y z
N MET A 1 -21.89 -1.26 -8.32
CA MET A 1 -20.50 -1.35 -7.82
C MET A 1 -19.54 -0.37 -8.48
N ALA A 2 -19.79 0.12 -9.70
CA ALA A 2 -18.90 1.06 -10.39
C ALA A 2 -18.94 2.53 -9.88
N ARG A 3 -20.01 2.95 -9.19
CA ARG A 3 -20.12 4.35 -8.69
C ARG A 3 -19.29 4.66 -7.46
N LEU A 4 -18.96 3.67 -6.62
CA LEU A 4 -18.13 3.91 -5.41
C LEU A 4 -16.66 4.14 -5.76
N LEU A 5 -16.17 3.47 -6.80
CA LEU A 5 -14.78 3.63 -7.29
C LEU A 5 -14.57 4.98 -8.00
N GLN A 6 -15.64 5.54 -8.58
CA GLN A 6 -15.58 6.83 -9.30
C GLN A 6 -15.55 8.04 -8.34
N VAL A 7 -16.15 7.95 -7.16
CA VAL A 7 -16.05 8.99 -6.12
C VAL A 7 -14.65 9.01 -5.49
N PHE A 8 -14.04 7.84 -5.31
CA PHE A 8 -12.69 7.74 -4.73
C PHE A 8 -11.58 8.21 -5.69
N LEU A 9 -11.76 8.01 -7.00
CA LEU A 9 -10.79 8.49 -8.00
C LEU A 9 -10.87 10.00 -8.25
N ALA A 10 -12.04 10.62 -8.05
CA ALA A 10 -12.22 12.07 -8.18
C ALA A 10 -11.54 12.88 -7.05
N ALA A 11 -11.30 12.28 -5.89
CA ALA A 11 -10.63 12.95 -4.76
C ALA A 11 -9.09 12.95 -4.87
N LEU A 12 -8.51 12.10 -5.73
CA LEU A 12 -7.06 11.97 -5.89
C LEU A 12 -6.49 12.92 -6.97
N LEU A 13 -7.36 13.54 -7.77
CA LEU A 13 -6.99 14.38 -8.91
C LEU A 13 -7.71 15.74 -8.89
N ALA A 14 -7.87 16.35 -7.71
CA ALA A 14 -8.26 17.75 -7.63
C ALA A 14 -6.98 18.62 -7.67
N PRO A 15 -6.75 19.42 -8.71
CA PRO A 15 -5.62 20.32 -8.74
C PRO A 15 -5.82 21.40 -7.66
N THR A 16 -4.81 21.52 -6.80
CA THR A 16 -4.51 22.68 -5.95
C THR A 16 -4.22 23.91 -6.82
N ALA A 17 -5.23 24.40 -7.55
CA ALA A 17 -5.11 25.50 -8.50
C ALA A 17 -6.31 26.46 -8.45
N ALA A 18 -7.02 26.52 -7.31
CA ALA A 18 -8.20 27.36 -7.14
C ALA A 18 -8.09 28.45 -6.06
N LEU A 19 -6.89 28.79 -5.57
CA LEU A 19 -6.72 29.83 -4.55
C LEU A 19 -5.79 31.00 -4.92
N VAL A 20 -5.40 31.16 -6.19
CA VAL A 20 -4.63 32.34 -6.64
C VAL A 20 -5.35 33.02 -7.80
N ALA A 21 -6.59 33.43 -7.55
CA ALA A 21 -7.25 34.44 -8.38
C ALA A 21 -6.97 35.81 -7.77
N GLU A 22 -5.82 36.35 -8.16
CA GLU A 22 -5.32 37.67 -7.83
C GLU A 22 -6.25 38.75 -8.41
N SER A 23 -6.86 39.55 -7.54
CA SER A 23 -7.72 40.66 -7.90
C SER A 23 -6.90 41.82 -8.44
N ARG A 24 -6.87 41.98 -9.76
CA ARG A 24 -6.24 43.11 -10.45
C ARG A 24 -7.26 44.25 -10.59
N GLY A 25 -7.12 45.29 -9.77
CA GLY A 25 -7.90 46.54 -9.85
C GLY A 25 -6.99 47.73 -10.14
N GLU A 26 -7.35 48.55 -11.13
CA GLU A 26 -6.69 49.79 -11.56
C GLU A 26 -6.86 50.96 -10.55
N PRO A 27 -6.04 52.04 -10.65
CA PRO A 27 -5.77 52.94 -9.53
C PRO A 27 -6.79 54.08 -9.40
N GLU A 28 -7.58 54.04 -8.34
CA GLU A 28 -8.41 55.17 -7.91
C GLU A 28 -7.57 56.11 -7.02
N THR A 29 -7.28 57.28 -7.57
CA THR A 29 -6.72 58.46 -6.89
C THR A 29 -7.54 58.85 -5.65
N GLY A 30 -6.83 59.12 -4.55
CA GLY A 30 -7.37 59.86 -3.43
C GLY A 30 -6.88 59.34 -2.10
N THR A 31 -5.71 59.82 -1.66
CA THR A 31 -5.22 59.67 -0.29
C THR A 31 -6.18 60.35 0.68
N LYS A 32 -7.31 59.70 0.98
CA LYS A 32 -7.99 59.91 2.24
C LYS A 32 -7.14 59.18 3.25
N VAL A 33 -6.37 59.96 4.01
CA VAL A 33 -5.83 59.51 5.28
C VAL A 33 -7.05 59.16 6.12
N SER A 34 -7.52 57.92 6.00
CA SER A 34 -8.44 57.34 6.97
C SER A 34 -7.63 57.33 8.24
N SER A 35 -7.88 58.33 9.09
CA SER A 35 -7.54 58.27 10.48
C SER A 35 -7.95 56.88 10.93
N ASN A 36 -6.96 55.98 11.09
CA ASN A 36 -7.18 54.70 11.74
C ASN A 36 -7.67 55.11 13.11
N LYS A 37 -8.99 55.11 13.27
CA LYS A 37 -9.68 55.54 14.46
C LYS A 37 -9.36 54.45 15.47
N ILE A 38 -8.22 54.61 16.14
CA ILE A 38 -7.76 53.72 17.20
C ILE A 38 -8.87 53.80 18.23
N THR A 39 -9.71 52.76 18.25
CA THR A 39 -10.68 52.57 19.32
C THR A 39 -9.89 52.48 20.62
N PRO A 40 -10.26 53.23 21.67
CA PRO A 40 -9.55 53.17 22.94
C PRO A 40 -9.55 51.73 23.44
N PHE A 41 -8.37 51.23 23.85
CA PHE A 41 -8.24 49.95 24.53
C PHE A 41 -9.04 50.01 25.85
N GLY A 42 -9.75 48.92 26.17
CA GLY A 42 -10.41 48.78 27.46
C GLY A 42 -11.81 49.38 27.59
N ARG A 43 -12.69 49.21 26.59
CA ARG A 43 -14.14 49.29 26.87
C ARG A 43 -14.56 48.02 27.61
N GLU A 44 -15.52 48.12 28.51
CA GLU A 44 -15.97 47.05 29.44
C GLU A 44 -16.33 45.73 28.71
N ASN A 45 -16.76 45.81 27.44
CA ASN A 45 -17.10 44.66 26.60
C ASN A 45 -15.93 44.10 25.74
N THR A 46 -14.80 44.80 25.63
CA THR A 46 -13.69 44.43 24.74
C THR A 46 -12.91 43.21 25.24
N ALA A 47 -12.80 43.04 26.56
CA ALA A 47 -12.17 41.84 27.13
C ALA A 47 -13.00 40.57 26.82
N GLY A 48 -14.33 40.65 26.94
CA GLY A 48 -15.24 39.55 26.60
C GLY A 48 -15.19 39.18 25.11
N GLU A 49 -15.19 40.17 24.23
CA GLU A 49 -15.04 39.92 22.78
C GLU A 49 -13.70 39.27 22.39
N LEU A 50 -12.61 39.60 23.09
CA LEU A 50 -11.31 38.98 22.87
C LEU A 50 -11.30 37.54 23.41
N GLN A 51 -11.93 37.30 24.56
CA GLN A 51 -12.13 35.96 25.11
C GLN A 51 -12.94 35.08 24.14
N ASP A 52 -14.06 35.58 23.61
CA ASP A 52 -14.91 34.85 22.68
C ASP A 52 -14.20 34.51 21.36
N ARG A 53 -13.38 35.44 20.85
CA ARG A 53 -12.55 35.20 19.66
C ARG A 53 -11.45 34.18 19.94
N ALA A 54 -10.84 34.23 21.13
CA ALA A 54 -9.83 33.26 21.55
C ALA A 54 -10.45 31.86 21.68
N SER A 55 -11.63 31.73 22.31
CA SER A 55 -12.35 30.46 22.44
C SER A 55 -12.68 29.86 21.07
N LYS A 56 -13.28 30.64 20.16
CA LYS A 56 -13.58 30.18 18.80
C LYS A 56 -12.33 29.78 18.01
N SER A 57 -11.22 30.49 18.23
CA SER A 57 -9.94 30.13 17.63
C SER A 57 -9.39 28.82 18.20
N GLN A 58 -9.60 28.52 19.49
CA GLN A 58 -9.21 27.25 20.08
C GLN A 58 -10.04 26.10 19.51
N ASP A 59 -11.36 26.26 19.42
CA ASP A 59 -12.24 25.25 18.83
C ASP A 59 -11.79 24.89 17.40
N THR A 60 -11.50 25.92 16.59
CA THR A 60 -11.01 25.72 15.20
C THR A 60 -9.66 25.00 15.16
N LEU A 61 -8.76 25.28 16.12
CA LEU A 61 -7.47 24.59 16.19
C LEU A 61 -7.63 23.14 16.63
N VAL A 62 -8.59 22.84 17.51
CA VAL A 62 -8.91 21.47 17.92
C VAL A 62 -9.44 20.70 16.71
N ASP A 63 -10.41 21.24 15.97
CA ASP A 63 -10.93 20.62 14.73
C ASP A 63 -9.82 20.35 13.71
N ALA A 64 -8.88 21.30 13.56
CA ALA A 64 -7.75 21.16 12.67
C ALA A 64 -6.78 20.05 13.12
N VAL A 65 -6.52 19.93 14.42
CA VAL A 65 -5.68 18.88 15.00
C VAL A 65 -6.33 17.52 14.83
N GLU A 66 -7.63 17.39 15.12
CA GLU A 66 -8.37 16.13 14.95
C GLU A 66 -8.35 15.66 13.49
N ASN A 67 -8.55 16.58 12.54
CA ASN A 67 -8.47 16.24 11.12
C ASN A 67 -7.03 15.89 10.69
N ALA A 68 -6.02 16.58 11.22
CA ALA A 68 -4.62 16.29 10.95
C ALA A 68 -4.20 14.91 11.49
N GLU A 69 -4.68 14.53 12.68
CA GLU A 69 -4.41 13.22 13.28
C GLU A 69 -4.98 12.09 12.42
N VAL A 70 -6.23 12.21 11.97
CA VAL A 70 -6.84 11.23 11.08
C VAL A 70 -6.04 11.09 9.78
N ALA A 71 -5.54 12.20 9.23
CA ALA A 71 -4.70 12.19 8.04
C ALA A 71 -3.35 11.52 8.28
N GLU A 72 -2.69 11.81 9.40
CA GLU A 72 -1.38 11.23 9.73
C GLU A 72 -1.48 9.74 10.06
N ILE A 73 -2.52 9.30 10.78
CA ILE A 73 -2.77 7.87 11.03
C ILE A 73 -2.93 7.12 9.71
N LYS A 74 -3.79 7.61 8.81
CA LYS A 74 -3.94 7.00 7.47
C LYS A 74 -2.61 6.93 6.75
N ARG A 75 -1.88 8.05 6.71
CA ARG A 75 -0.56 8.17 6.06
C ARG A 75 0.46 7.20 6.65
N ALA A 76 0.56 7.08 7.97
CA ALA A 76 1.47 6.17 8.66
C ALA A 76 1.09 4.70 8.42
N VAL A 77 -0.20 4.36 8.55
CA VAL A 77 -0.72 3.01 8.33
C VAL A 77 -0.49 2.56 6.89
N PHE A 78 -0.83 3.38 5.89
CA PHE A 78 -0.60 3.02 4.50
C PHE A 78 0.89 2.83 4.19
N ARG A 79 1.78 3.67 4.74
CA ARG A 79 3.23 3.45 4.61
C ARG A 79 3.70 2.17 5.27
N ALA A 80 3.22 1.87 6.47
CA ALA A 80 3.56 0.64 7.17
C ALA A 80 3.10 -0.59 6.37
N LEU A 81 1.87 -0.57 5.85
CA LEU A 81 1.32 -1.65 5.03
C LEU A 81 2.07 -1.82 3.70
N THR A 82 2.49 -0.75 3.03
CA THR A 82 3.32 -0.85 1.82
C THR A 82 4.67 -1.52 2.13
N ARG A 83 5.32 -1.15 3.24
CA ARG A 83 6.58 -1.78 3.65
C ARG A 83 6.37 -3.25 4.06
N LEU A 84 5.32 -3.55 4.80
CA LEU A 84 4.99 -4.91 5.22
C LEU A 84 4.70 -5.80 4.01
N ARG A 85 3.99 -5.29 3.01
CA ARG A 85 3.72 -6.01 1.76
C ARG A 85 5.00 -6.31 0.98
N ALA A 86 5.90 -5.34 0.88
CA ALA A 86 7.19 -5.55 0.22
C ALA A 86 8.05 -6.59 0.96
N ALA A 87 8.08 -6.53 2.30
CA ALA A 87 8.80 -7.50 3.12
C ALA A 87 8.20 -8.90 3.01
N THR A 88 6.88 -9.05 3.09
CA THR A 88 6.21 -10.36 2.99
C THR A 88 6.39 -11.00 1.62
N ILE A 89 6.29 -10.23 0.52
CA ILE A 89 6.59 -10.76 -0.82
C ILE A 89 8.02 -11.31 -0.88
N LYS A 90 9.00 -10.55 -0.38
CA LYS A 90 10.39 -10.97 -0.35
C LYS A 90 10.61 -12.24 0.50
N GLU A 91 9.95 -12.35 1.64
CA GLU A 91 9.99 -13.54 2.49
C GLU A 91 9.39 -14.76 1.77
N PHE A 92 8.24 -14.60 1.11
CA PHE A 92 7.65 -15.69 0.32
C PHE A 92 8.54 -16.14 -0.84
N ASP A 93 9.18 -15.21 -1.56
CA ASP A 93 10.14 -15.54 -2.61
C ASP A 93 11.36 -16.29 -2.04
N THR A 94 11.79 -15.93 -0.83
CA THR A 94 12.90 -16.58 -0.14
C THR A 94 12.54 -18.00 0.29
N ILE A 95 11.35 -18.20 0.88
CA ILE A 95 10.84 -19.51 1.29
C ILE A 95 10.71 -20.42 0.06
N ALA A 96 10.07 -19.95 -1.01
CA ALA A 96 9.88 -20.75 -2.22
C ALA A 96 11.22 -21.24 -2.79
N ARG A 97 12.23 -20.35 -2.85
CA ARG A 97 13.58 -20.73 -3.30
C ARG A 97 14.23 -21.77 -2.39
N LEU A 98 14.12 -21.62 -1.07
CA LEU A 98 14.69 -22.56 -0.11
C LEU A 98 14.00 -23.93 -0.18
N GLU A 99 12.68 -23.96 -0.35
CA GLU A 99 11.92 -25.21 -0.51
C GLU A 99 12.31 -25.95 -1.78
N THR A 100 12.43 -25.25 -2.92
CA THR A 100 12.90 -25.87 -4.17
C THR A 100 14.31 -26.44 -4.00
N GLN A 101 15.23 -25.67 -3.41
CA GLN A 101 16.59 -26.15 -3.14
C GLN A 101 16.62 -27.38 -2.22
N SER A 102 15.73 -27.43 -1.22
CA SER A 102 15.62 -28.58 -0.34
C SER A 102 15.10 -29.82 -1.08
N ILE A 103 14.15 -29.65 -1.99
CA ILE A 103 13.62 -30.75 -2.82
C ILE A 103 14.69 -31.26 -3.78
N ASP A 104 15.39 -30.35 -4.46
CA ASP A 104 16.46 -30.70 -5.39
C ASP A 104 17.59 -31.45 -4.67
N ALA A 105 18.04 -30.94 -3.53
CA ALA A 105 19.07 -31.60 -2.72
C ALA A 105 18.64 -32.99 -2.22
N TYR A 106 17.36 -33.17 -1.86
CA TYR A 106 16.84 -34.48 -1.47
C TYR A 106 16.84 -35.45 -2.66
N ASN A 107 16.41 -35.00 -3.84
CA ASN A 107 16.37 -35.81 -5.05
C ASN A 107 17.78 -36.23 -5.50
N ASP A 108 18.75 -35.32 -5.44
CA ASP A 108 20.15 -35.60 -5.75
C ASP A 108 20.74 -36.66 -4.81
N ALA A 109 20.31 -36.69 -3.54
CA ALA A 109 20.75 -37.68 -2.57
C ALA A 109 20.03 -39.04 -2.66
N HIS A 110 18.81 -39.10 -3.22
CA HIS A 110 17.96 -40.29 -3.20
C HIS A 110 17.48 -40.67 -4.61
N HIS A 111 18.27 -41.49 -5.30
CA HIS A 111 17.90 -42.03 -6.59
C HIS A 111 17.08 -43.32 -6.43
N TYR A 112 15.76 -43.22 -6.63
CA TYR A 112 14.83 -44.34 -6.42
C TYR A 112 15.26 -45.65 -7.10
N ARG A 113 15.73 -45.59 -8.36
CA ARG A 113 16.19 -46.80 -9.09
C ARG A 113 17.49 -47.40 -8.55
N HIS A 114 18.33 -46.60 -7.92
CA HIS A 114 19.56 -47.08 -7.30
C HIS A 114 19.26 -47.77 -5.96
N GLU A 115 18.31 -47.23 -5.20
CA GLU A 115 17.87 -47.80 -3.92
C GLU A 115 16.85 -48.95 -4.08
N ASN A 116 16.16 -49.01 -5.22
CA ASN A 116 15.16 -50.02 -5.55
C ASN A 116 15.45 -50.57 -6.96
N PRO A 117 16.40 -51.50 -7.09
CA PRO A 117 16.73 -52.09 -8.39
C PRO A 117 15.51 -52.82 -8.97
N LEU A 118 15.24 -52.55 -10.25
CA LEU A 118 14.16 -53.21 -10.98
C LEU A 118 14.69 -54.51 -11.57
N ALA A 119 14.04 -55.64 -11.26
CA ALA A 119 14.23 -56.88 -12.00
C ALA A 119 13.27 -56.86 -13.20
N HIS A 120 13.79 -57.01 -14.42
CA HIS A 120 12.93 -57.11 -15.59
C HIS A 120 12.56 -58.57 -15.83
N LEU A 121 11.27 -58.85 -16.07
CA LEU A 121 10.76 -60.22 -16.20
C LEU A 121 11.50 -61.06 -17.26
N HIS A 122 11.97 -60.43 -18.34
CA HIS A 122 12.71 -61.09 -19.42
C HIS A 122 14.16 -61.43 -19.08
N GLU A 123 14.72 -60.89 -17.99
CA GLU A 123 16.06 -61.26 -17.51
C GLU A 123 16.07 -62.67 -16.89
N ASP A 124 14.94 -63.10 -16.32
CA ASP A 124 14.75 -64.43 -15.72
C ASP A 124 14.05 -65.42 -16.67
N GLU A 125 13.70 -65.00 -17.89
CA GLU A 125 13.06 -65.86 -18.88
C GLU A 125 14.09 -66.80 -19.53
N ALA A 126 13.76 -68.10 -19.57
CA ALA A 126 14.59 -69.09 -20.25
C ALA A 126 14.70 -68.74 -21.75
N PRO A 127 15.89 -68.89 -22.37
CA PRO A 127 16.05 -68.63 -23.78
C PRO A 127 15.06 -69.46 -24.58
N VAL A 128 14.33 -68.81 -25.50
CA VAL A 128 13.36 -69.49 -26.37
C VAL A 128 14.09 -70.61 -27.09
N GLN A 129 13.72 -71.85 -26.78
CA GLN A 129 14.32 -73.01 -27.46
C GLN A 129 13.95 -72.89 -28.93
N THR A 130 14.94 -72.68 -29.78
CA THR A 130 14.76 -72.68 -31.24
C THR A 130 14.66 -74.11 -31.74
N ASP A 131 13.68 -74.85 -31.24
CA ASP A 131 13.40 -76.17 -31.74
C ASP A 131 12.36 -76.08 -32.86
N LYS A 132 12.89 -75.96 -34.08
CA LYS A 132 12.08 -75.92 -35.30
C LYS A 132 11.50 -77.30 -35.68
N LEU A 133 11.73 -78.35 -34.88
CA LEU A 133 11.39 -79.73 -35.24
C LEU A 133 10.58 -80.52 -34.19
N THR A 134 10.35 -80.01 -32.98
CA THR A 134 9.57 -80.74 -31.94
C THR A 134 8.10 -80.36 -31.82
N SER A 135 7.58 -79.40 -32.60
CA SER A 135 6.19 -78.94 -32.44
C SER A 135 5.13 -79.70 -33.26
N PHE A 136 5.47 -80.79 -33.94
CA PHE A 136 4.49 -81.52 -34.75
C PHE A 136 4.64 -83.04 -34.61
N HIS A 137 3.94 -83.61 -33.62
CA HIS A 137 3.53 -85.02 -33.57
C HIS A 137 2.03 -85.09 -33.33
#